data_AF-A0A535JRN1-F1
#
_entry.id   AF-A0A535JRN1-F1
#
_cell.length_a   1.000
_cell.length_b   1.000
_cell.length_c   1.000
_cell.angle_alpha   90.00
_cell.angle_beta   90.00
_cell.angle_gamma   90.00
#
_symmetry.space_group_name_H-M   'P 1'
#
loop_
_entity.id
_entity.type
_entity.pdbx_description
1 polymer ?
#
loop_
_entity_poly.entity_id
_entity_poly.type
_entity_poly.pdbx_seq_one_letter_code
_entity_poly.pdbx_strand_id
1 'polypeptide(L)'
;MNTDQVLMVLGVLTALLSLWAAIFATQAYLVTRRATALANQRWEGTIRPAPRLSFTAPPSPGQAIELEIENLGGTLVAGAVIVQAADDLYAGELTLAEHAPARRIYLSPVLKAWQRKNQPMCLLLVGRDVTGRCWDYVDGNKQIHDPRKWLASQLRDLRLTGVVDFPGVTGPPKA
;
A
#
# COMPACT_ATOMS: atom_id res chain seq x y z
N MET A 1 -33.02 47.56 35.97
CA MET A 1 -33.00 46.59 34.85
C MET A 1 -34.34 45.89 34.82
N ASN A 2 -35.02 45.89 33.67
CA ASN A 2 -36.33 45.27 33.53
C ASN A 2 -36.16 43.75 33.35
N THR A 3 -37.04 42.94 33.93
CA THR A 3 -37.01 41.46 33.89
C THR A 3 -36.94 40.93 32.46
N ASP A 4 -37.60 41.62 31.52
CA ASP A 4 -37.60 41.26 30.09
C ASP A 4 -36.22 41.39 29.43
N GLN A 5 -35.40 42.34 29.87
CA GLN A 5 -34.03 42.51 29.36
C GLN A 5 -33.11 41.37 29.83
N VAL A 6 -33.32 40.90 31.06
CA VAL A 6 -32.55 39.77 31.61
C VAL A 6 -32.87 38.48 30.87
N LEU A 7 -34.15 38.23 30.57
CA LEU A 7 -34.57 37.05 29.80
C LEU A 7 -34.06 37.08 28.36
N MET A 8 -34.06 38.25 27.71
CA MET A 8 -33.53 38.40 26.36
C MET A 8 -32.02 38.12 26.30
N VAL A 9 -31.25 38.68 27.24
CA VAL A 9 -29.80 38.43 27.33
C VAL A 9 -29.51 36.95 27.58
N LEU A 10 -30.26 36.30 28.48
CA LEU A 10 -30.11 34.88 28.76
C LEU A 10 -30.42 34.02 27.54
N GLY A 11 -31.46 34.36 26.77
CA GLY A 11 -31.82 33.67 25.53
C GLY A 11 -30.72 33.77 24.48
N VAL A 12 -30.15 34.96 24.28
CA VAL A 12 -29.02 35.18 23.36
C VAL A 12 -27.79 34.39 23.80
N LEU A 13 -27.42 34.43 25.08
CA LEU A 13 -26.29 33.66 25.60
C LEU A 13 -26.50 32.15 25.43
N THR A 14 -27.71 31.64 25.69
CA THR A 14 -28.03 30.23 25.53
C THR A 14 -27.94 29.80 24.06
N ALA A 15 -28.45 30.61 23.14
CA ALA A 15 -28.35 30.34 21.71
C ALA A 15 -26.90 30.33 21.23
N LEU A 16 -26.08 31.29 21.66
CA LEU A 16 -24.65 31.34 21.34
C LEU A 16 -23.91 30.11 21.90
N LEU A 17 -24.17 29.74 23.15
CA LEU A 17 -23.58 28.54 23.76
C LEU A 17 -24.02 27.26 23.05
N SER A 18 -25.29 27.14 22.63
CA SER A 18 -25.76 25.98 21.86
C SER A 18 -25.12 25.88 20.48
N LEU A 19 -24.93 27.01 19.79
CA LEU A 19 -24.27 27.05 18.49
C LEU A 19 -22.79 26.66 18.63
N TRP A 20 -22.13 27.18 19.65
CA TRP A 20 -20.75 26.82 19.98
C TRP A 20 -20.65 25.33 20.29
N ALA A 21 -21.52 24.78 21.14
CA ALA A 21 -21.56 23.36 21.45
C ALA A 21 -21.76 22.49 20.20
N ALA A 22 -22.62 22.90 19.27
CA ALA A 22 -22.83 22.19 18.00
C ALA A 22 -21.57 22.18 17.12
N ILE A 23 -20.87 23.33 17.02
CA ILE A 23 -19.61 23.42 16.26
C ILE A 23 -18.55 22.51 16.88
N PHE A 24 -18.38 22.56 18.21
CA PHE A 24 -17.42 21.71 18.93
C PHE A 24 -17.74 20.23 18.79
N ALA A 25 -19.02 19.84 18.90
CA ALA A 25 -19.44 18.46 18.71
C ALA A 25 -19.12 17.96 17.29
N THR A 26 -19.35 18.80 16.28
CA THR A 26 -19.06 18.46 14.88
C THR A 26 -17.55 18.29 14.64
N GLN A 27 -16.73 19.21 15.16
CA GLN A 27 -15.28 19.11 15.06
C GLN A 27 -14.73 17.90 15.82
N ALA A 28 -15.22 17.66 17.04
CA ALA A 28 -14.85 16.49 17.83
C ALA A 28 -15.17 15.20 17.07
N TYR A 29 -16.36 15.09 16.48
CA TYR A 29 -16.76 13.93 15.69
C TYR A 29 -15.83 13.67 14.50
N LEU A 30 -15.46 14.72 13.76
CA LEU A 30 -14.53 14.60 12.63
C LEU A 30 -13.13 14.20 13.09
N VAL A 31 -12.63 14.74 14.20
CA VAL A 31 -11.33 14.37 14.77
C VAL A 31 -11.36 12.91 15.24
N THR A 32 -12.41 12.47 15.94
CA THR A 32 -12.55 11.08 16.38
C THR A 32 -12.62 10.11 15.20
N ARG A 33 -13.36 10.44 14.13
CA ARG A 33 -13.39 9.63 12.90
C ARG A 33 -12.00 9.51 12.25
N ARG A 34 -11.25 10.60 12.18
CA ARG A 34 -9.87 10.58 11.63
C ARG A 34 -8.93 9.78 12.54
N ALA A 35 -9.02 9.97 13.85
CA ALA A 35 -8.19 9.28 14.83
C ALA A 35 -8.44 7.76 14.82
N THR A 36 -9.70 7.34 14.75
CA THR A 36 -10.08 5.92 14.64
C THR A 36 -9.61 5.31 13.31
N ALA A 37 -9.77 6.02 12.19
CA ALA A 37 -9.25 5.57 10.91
C ALA A 37 -7.72 5.39 10.92
N LEU A 38 -6.98 6.36 11.47
CA LEU A 38 -5.51 6.27 11.62
C LEU A 38 -5.09 5.16 12.58
N ALA A 39 -5.83 4.97 13.69
CA ALA A 39 -5.58 3.88 14.63
C ALA A 39 -5.77 2.51 13.96
N ASN A 40 -6.84 2.34 13.19
CA ASN A 40 -7.07 1.12 12.42
C ASN A 40 -5.98 0.87 11.37
N GLN A 41 -5.54 1.91 10.65
CA GLN A 41 -4.43 1.80 9.70
C GLN A 41 -3.12 1.37 10.38
N ARG A 42 -2.78 1.97 11.53
CA ARG A 42 -1.59 1.60 12.30
C ARG A 42 -1.68 0.19 12.87
N TRP A 43 -2.85 -0.20 13.35
CA TRP A 43 -3.12 -1.54 13.82
C TRP A 43 -2.91 -2.55 12.70
N GLU A 44 -3.56 -2.36 11.55
CA GLU A 44 -3.39 -3.20 10.35
C GLU A 44 -1.93 -3.29 9.94
N GLY A 45 -1.20 -2.17 9.90
CA GLY A 45 0.24 -2.18 9.60
C GLY A 45 1.11 -2.92 10.63
N THR A 46 0.64 -3.07 11.88
CA THR A 46 1.35 -3.79 12.94
C THR A 46 1.07 -5.29 12.90
N ILE A 47 -0.18 -5.69 12.66
CA ILE A 47 -0.57 -7.10 12.55
C ILE A 47 -0.19 -7.72 11.20
N ARG A 48 -0.04 -6.86 10.18
CA ARG A 48 0.25 -7.21 8.79
C ARG A 48 1.33 -6.29 8.23
N PRO A 49 2.59 -6.43 8.70
CA PRO A 49 3.70 -5.62 8.21
C PRO A 49 4.01 -5.89 6.72
N ALA A 50 4.72 -4.93 6.12
CA ALA A 50 5.24 -5.08 4.76
C ALA A 50 6.16 -6.32 4.68
N PRO A 51 6.10 -7.11 3.60
CA PRO A 51 7.07 -8.16 3.38
C PRO A 51 8.45 -7.53 3.20
N ARG A 52 9.46 -8.13 3.82
CA ARG A 52 10.84 -7.65 3.69
C ARG A 52 11.46 -8.28 2.45
N LEU A 53 11.95 -7.43 1.56
CA LEU A 53 12.76 -7.85 0.42
C LEU A 53 14.24 -7.65 0.74
N SER A 54 15.02 -8.68 0.52
CA SER A 54 16.48 -8.62 0.61
C SER A 54 17.12 -9.25 -0.62
N PHE A 55 18.20 -8.62 -1.09
CA PHE A 55 18.96 -9.09 -2.24
C PHE A 55 20.27 -9.68 -1.72
N THR A 56 20.58 -10.93 -2.09
CA THR A 56 21.78 -11.62 -1.61
C THR A 56 23.04 -11.06 -2.28
N ALA A 57 23.01 -10.89 -3.61
CA ALA A 57 24.11 -10.34 -4.39
C ALA A 57 23.63 -9.63 -5.66
N PRO A 58 24.39 -8.63 -6.17
CA PRO A 58 24.11 -8.05 -7.47
C PRO A 58 24.34 -9.10 -8.57
N PRO A 59 23.39 -9.32 -9.49
CA PRO A 59 23.50 -10.31 -10.56
C PRO A 59 24.51 -9.85 -11.62
N SER A 60 25.17 -10.81 -12.27
CA SER A 60 25.88 -10.51 -13.52
C SER A 60 24.86 -10.25 -14.65
N PRO A 61 25.19 -9.44 -15.67
CA PRO A 61 24.28 -9.16 -16.77
C PRO A 61 23.74 -10.46 -17.41
N GLY A 62 22.42 -10.55 -17.57
CA GLY A 62 21.74 -11.72 -18.14
C GLY A 62 21.61 -12.93 -17.19
N GLN A 63 22.11 -12.87 -15.96
CA GLN A 63 21.84 -13.90 -14.95
C GLN A 63 20.57 -13.58 -14.17
N ALA A 64 19.88 -14.62 -13.68
CA ALA A 64 18.77 -14.44 -12.76
C ALA A 64 19.24 -13.78 -11.45
N ILE A 65 18.41 -12.90 -10.90
CA ILE A 65 18.65 -12.30 -9.59
C ILE A 65 17.96 -13.12 -8.49
N GLU A 66 18.67 -13.35 -7.39
CA GLU A 66 18.11 -14.00 -6.21
C GLU A 66 17.53 -12.93 -5.27
N LEU A 67 16.25 -13.10 -4.96
CA LEU A 67 15.47 -12.25 -4.08
C LEU A 67 15.00 -13.11 -2.90
N GLU A 68 15.39 -12.73 -1.69
CA GLU A 68 14.88 -13.33 -0.46
C GLU A 68 13.72 -12.50 0.08
N ILE A 69 12.56 -13.15 0.23
CA ILE A 69 11.32 -12.55 0.67
C ILE A 69 10.90 -13.14 1.99
N GLU A 70 10.70 -12.28 2.97
CA GLU A 70 10.19 -12.64 4.29
C GLU A 70 8.76 -12.10 4.43
N ASN A 71 7.78 -13.02 4.51
CA ASN A 71 6.37 -12.69 4.70
C ASN A 71 6.04 -12.70 6.20
N LEU A 72 6.16 -11.55 6.83
CA LEU A 72 5.84 -11.37 8.24
C LEU A 72 4.31 -11.27 8.40
N GLY A 73 3.65 -12.38 8.72
CA GLY A 73 2.23 -12.36 9.11
C GLY A 73 1.19 -12.57 8.00
N GLY A 74 1.55 -13.22 6.88
CA GLY A 74 0.57 -13.67 5.87
C GLY A 74 -0.02 -12.56 5.00
N THR A 75 0.73 -11.48 4.81
CA THR A 75 0.26 -10.27 4.12
C THR A 75 0.38 -10.36 2.62
N LEU A 76 1.32 -11.17 2.14
CA LEU A 76 1.55 -11.41 0.71
C LEU A 76 1.22 -12.88 0.41
N VAL A 77 0.07 -13.14 -0.22
CA VAL A 77 -0.32 -14.46 -0.72
C VAL A 77 0.06 -14.60 -2.19
N ALA A 78 -0.30 -13.57 -2.97
CA ALA A 78 0.12 -13.39 -4.34
C ALA A 78 0.70 -11.98 -4.48
N GLY A 79 1.75 -11.79 -5.26
CA GLY A 79 2.37 -10.49 -5.44
C GLY A 79 3.06 -10.37 -6.78
N ALA A 80 3.37 -9.14 -7.15
CA ALA A 80 4.18 -8.84 -8.31
C ALA A 80 5.35 -8.00 -7.87
N VAL A 81 6.53 -8.36 -8.36
CA VAL A 81 7.76 -7.61 -8.09
C VAL A 81 8.45 -7.27 -9.39
N ILE A 82 8.91 -6.03 -9.49
CA ILE A 82 9.78 -5.54 -10.55
C ILE A 82 11.01 -4.94 -9.90
N VAL A 83 12.17 -5.41 -10.34
CA VAL A 83 13.47 -5.02 -9.81
C VAL A 83 14.35 -4.56 -10.97
N GLN A 84 15.11 -3.50 -10.75
CA GLN A 84 16.16 -3.06 -11.64
C GLN A 84 17.51 -3.36 -11.01
N ALA A 85 18.37 -4.07 -11.74
CA ALA A 85 19.74 -4.33 -11.29
C ALA A 85 20.69 -4.39 -12.50
N ALA A 86 21.87 -3.79 -12.34
CA ALA A 86 22.83 -3.56 -13.41
C ALA A 86 22.16 -2.90 -14.63
N ASP A 87 22.15 -3.59 -15.77
CA ASP A 87 21.57 -3.13 -17.04
C ASP A 87 20.24 -3.85 -17.35
N ASP A 88 19.69 -4.61 -16.41
CA ASP A 88 18.54 -5.48 -16.63
C ASP A 88 17.36 -5.10 -15.70
N LEU A 89 16.16 -5.26 -16.24
CA LEU A 89 14.89 -5.24 -15.52
C LEU A 89 14.44 -6.69 -15.33
N TYR A 90 14.15 -7.01 -14.08
CA TYR A 90 13.68 -8.30 -13.62
C TYR A 90 12.23 -8.13 -13.20
N ALA A 91 11.40 -9.11 -13.55
CA ALA A 91 10.03 -9.13 -13.11
C ALA A 91 9.61 -10.56 -12.84
N GLY A 92 8.73 -10.72 -11.86
CA GLY A 92 8.19 -12.03 -11.55
C GLY A 92 7.00 -11.93 -10.61
N GLU A 93 6.20 -12.98 -10.68
CA GLU A 93 5.09 -13.18 -9.77
C GLU A 93 5.58 -13.90 -8.52
N LEU A 94 5.11 -13.43 -7.38
CA LEU A 94 5.41 -13.94 -6.07
C LEU A 94 4.20 -14.70 -5.57
N THR A 95 4.40 -15.97 -5.19
CA THR A 95 3.36 -16.75 -4.52
C THR A 95 3.96 -17.29 -3.23
N LEU A 96 3.34 -16.90 -2.12
CA LEU A 96 3.75 -17.29 -0.78
C LEU A 96 2.56 -17.90 -0.06
N ALA A 97 2.81 -19.00 0.66
CA ALA A 97 1.82 -19.53 1.57
C ALA A 97 1.61 -18.56 2.75
N GLU A 98 0.43 -18.60 3.36
CA GLU A 98 0.01 -17.70 4.45
C GLU A 98 0.99 -17.66 5.63
N HIS A 99 1.71 -18.75 5.89
CA HIS A 99 2.72 -18.86 6.95
C HIS A 99 4.08 -19.36 6.41
N ALA A 100 4.46 -18.94 5.20
CA ALA A 100 5.73 -19.36 4.62
C ALA A 100 6.93 -18.76 5.38
N PRO A 101 7.98 -19.55 5.67
CA PRO A 101 9.26 -19.00 6.11
C PRO A 101 9.89 -18.15 4.99
N ALA A 102 10.95 -17.40 5.33
CA ALA A 102 11.71 -16.63 4.35
C ALA A 102 12.09 -17.51 3.15
N ARG A 103 11.72 -17.05 1.95
CA ARG A 103 11.83 -17.83 0.72
C ARG A 103 12.69 -17.09 -0.28
N ARG A 104 13.59 -17.83 -0.92
CA ARG A 104 14.41 -17.35 -2.03
C ARG A 104 13.68 -17.60 -3.33
N ILE A 105 13.60 -16.57 -4.15
CA ILE A 105 12.92 -16.56 -5.44
C ILE A 105 13.91 -16.02 -6.46
N TYR A 106 13.98 -16.71 -7.60
CA TYR A 106 14.83 -16.30 -8.71
C TYR A 106 13.99 -15.54 -9.73
N LEU A 107 14.36 -14.31 -10.03
CA LEU A 107 13.71 -13.52 -11.06
C LEU A 107 14.58 -13.55 -12.32
N SER A 108 13.95 -13.84 -13.45
CA SER A 108 14.62 -13.82 -14.75
C SER A 108 14.66 -12.39 -15.31
N PRO A 109 15.71 -12.02 -16.04
CA PRO A 109 15.75 -10.74 -16.74
C PRO A 109 14.69 -10.75 -17.85
N VAL A 110 13.93 -9.66 -17.93
CA VAL A 110 12.83 -9.51 -18.88
C VAL A 110 13.19 -8.51 -19.97
N LEU A 111 13.81 -7.39 -19.61
CA LEU A 111 14.19 -6.33 -20.52
C LEU A 111 15.48 -5.66 -20.08
N LYS A 112 16.12 -4.92 -20.99
CA LYS A 112 17.23 -4.04 -20.62
C LYS A 112 16.69 -2.79 -19.93
N ALA A 113 17.31 -2.41 -18.82
CA ALA A 113 17.01 -1.17 -18.12
C ALA A 113 17.53 0.03 -18.91
N TRP A 114 16.78 1.15 -18.89
CA TRP A 114 17.22 2.39 -19.53
C TRP A 114 18.42 3.03 -18.81
N GLN A 115 18.50 2.85 -17.48
CA GLN A 115 19.58 3.37 -16.66
C GLN A 115 20.30 2.23 -15.95
N ARG A 116 21.61 2.32 -15.89
CA ARG A 116 22.41 1.36 -15.13
C ARG A 116 22.28 1.64 -13.63
N LYS A 117 21.99 0.61 -12.83
CA LYS A 117 21.95 0.69 -11.37
C LYS A 117 22.84 -0.38 -10.76
N ASN A 118 23.90 0.03 -10.05
CA ASN A 118 24.85 -0.92 -9.46
C ASN A 118 24.26 -1.74 -8.29
N GLN A 119 23.27 -1.17 -7.59
CA GLN A 119 22.55 -1.88 -6.53
C GLN A 119 21.14 -2.24 -7.02
N PRO A 120 20.63 -3.44 -6.66
CA PRO A 120 19.26 -3.82 -6.95
C PRO A 120 18.28 -2.83 -6.31
N MET A 121 17.36 -2.32 -7.12
CA MET A 121 16.31 -1.40 -6.69
C MET A 121 14.96 -1.99 -7.04
N CYS A 122 14.09 -2.13 -6.04
CA CYS A 122 12.69 -2.51 -6.29
C CYS A 122 11.93 -1.30 -6.83
N LEU A 123 11.37 -1.44 -8.02
CA LEU A 123 10.58 -0.39 -8.68
C LEU A 123 9.08 -0.58 -8.46
N LEU A 124 8.64 -1.82 -8.33
CA LEU A 124 7.26 -2.18 -8.05
C LEU A 124 7.25 -3.36 -7.10
N LEU A 125 6.50 -3.24 -6.01
CA LEU A 125 6.14 -4.35 -5.14
C LEU A 125 4.68 -4.18 -4.76
N VAL A 126 3.84 -5.00 -5.36
CA VAL A 126 2.43 -5.10 -5.00
C VAL A 126 2.15 -6.50 -4.49
N GLY A 127 1.30 -6.60 -3.49
CA GLY A 127 0.83 -7.90 -3.03
C GLY A 127 -0.60 -7.87 -2.59
N ARG A 128 -1.18 -9.06 -2.62
CA ARG A 128 -2.56 -9.37 -2.32
C ARG A 128 -2.57 -10.20 -1.06
N ASP A 129 -3.33 -9.73 -0.08
CA ASP A 129 -3.49 -10.43 1.19
C ASP A 129 -4.53 -11.57 1.09
N VAL A 130 -4.62 -12.38 2.15
CA VAL A 130 -5.62 -13.45 2.29
C VAL A 130 -7.07 -12.97 2.17
N THR A 131 -7.34 -11.69 2.46
CA THR A 131 -8.68 -11.09 2.31
C THR A 131 -8.95 -10.58 0.89
N GLY A 132 -7.95 -10.66 0.01
CA GLY A 132 -8.00 -10.20 -1.36
C GLY A 132 -7.73 -8.70 -1.54
N ARG A 133 -7.35 -7.96 -0.49
CA ARG A 133 -6.94 -6.55 -0.60
C ARG A 133 -5.55 -6.48 -1.21
N CYS A 134 -5.34 -5.52 -2.10
CA CYS A 134 -4.04 -5.26 -2.71
C CYS A 134 -3.36 -4.06 -2.07
N TRP A 135 -2.04 -4.15 -1.94
CA TRP A 135 -1.21 -3.19 -1.24
C TRP A 135 0.00 -2.84 -2.10
N ASP A 136 0.27 -1.54 -2.23
CA ASP A 136 1.54 -1.02 -2.74
C ASP A 136 2.52 -0.93 -1.57
N TYR A 137 3.50 -1.83 -1.57
CA TYR A 137 4.51 -1.91 -0.53
C TYR A 137 5.68 -0.95 -0.76
N VAL A 138 5.79 -0.35 -1.96
CA VAL A 138 6.80 0.68 -2.25
C VAL A 138 6.34 2.04 -1.74
N ASP A 139 5.04 2.37 -1.91
CA ASP A 139 4.40 3.60 -1.39
C ASP A 139 3.89 3.42 0.05
N GLY A 140 4.67 2.77 0.92
CA GLY A 140 4.41 2.71 2.36
C GLY A 140 3.17 1.90 2.78
N ASN A 141 2.92 0.75 2.14
CA ASN A 141 1.77 -0.13 2.38
C ASN A 141 0.44 0.55 2.09
N LYS A 142 0.38 1.31 0.99
CA LYS A 142 -0.85 1.97 0.59
C LYS A 142 -1.83 0.99 -0.02
N GLN A 143 -3.07 1.04 0.42
CA GLN A 143 -4.11 0.19 -0.15
C GLN A 143 -4.43 0.61 -1.58
N ILE A 144 -4.50 -0.37 -2.48
CA ILE A 144 -4.88 -0.19 -3.88
C ILE A 144 -6.37 -0.56 -4.04
N HIS A 145 -7.18 0.38 -4.52
CA HIS A 145 -8.62 0.20 -4.65
C HIS A 145 -9.02 -0.57 -5.93
N ASP A 146 -8.38 -0.26 -7.06
CA ASP A 146 -8.56 -0.94 -8.35
C ASP A 146 -7.21 -1.48 -8.83
N PRO A 147 -6.88 -2.75 -8.49
CA PRO A 147 -5.57 -3.34 -8.78
C PRO A 147 -5.29 -3.41 -10.29
N ARG A 148 -6.31 -3.66 -11.12
CA ARG A 148 -6.17 -3.78 -12.57
C ARG A 148 -5.76 -2.47 -13.20
N LYS A 149 -6.52 -1.41 -12.91
CA LYS A 149 -6.24 -0.08 -13.45
C LYS A 149 -4.91 0.46 -12.91
N TRP A 150 -4.65 0.26 -11.62
CA TRP A 150 -3.42 0.70 -11.00
C TRP A 150 -2.20 0.00 -11.60
N LEU A 151 -2.21 -1.33 -11.72
CA LEU A 151 -1.09 -2.10 -12.28
C LEU A 151 -0.84 -1.75 -13.75
N ALA A 152 -1.89 -1.60 -14.55
CA ALA A 152 -1.77 -1.18 -15.94
C ALA A 152 -1.11 0.21 -16.08
N SER A 153 -1.37 1.13 -15.13
CA SER A 153 -0.69 2.42 -15.09
C SER A 153 0.79 2.27 -14.77
N GLN A 154 1.13 1.51 -13.71
CA GLN A 154 2.52 1.30 -13.30
C GLN A 154 3.35 0.61 -14.39
N LEU A 155 2.80 -0.42 -15.05
CA LEU A 155 3.47 -1.10 -16.16
C LEU A 155 3.68 -0.20 -17.37
N ARG A 156 2.75 0.73 -17.63
CA ARG A 156 2.91 1.73 -18.69
C ARG A 156 4.05 2.68 -18.37
N ASP A 157 4.13 3.16 -17.14
CA ASP A 157 5.18 4.10 -16.70
C ASP A 157 6.56 3.43 -16.78
N LEU A 158 6.63 2.14 -16.47
CA LEU A 158 7.84 1.32 -16.59
C LEU A 158 8.13 0.81 -18.03
N ARG A 159 7.25 1.10 -19.00
CA ARG A 159 7.31 0.58 -20.39
C ARG A 159 7.33 -0.95 -20.47
N LEU A 160 6.67 -1.62 -19.53
CA LEU A 160 6.54 -3.07 -19.43
C LEU A 160 5.16 -3.58 -19.86
N THR A 161 4.32 -2.71 -20.44
CA THR A 161 2.99 -3.07 -20.96
C THR A 161 3.08 -4.23 -21.95
N GLY A 162 2.38 -5.33 -21.67
CA GLY A 162 2.33 -6.51 -22.53
C GLY A 162 3.58 -7.39 -22.49
N VAL A 163 4.59 -7.01 -21.71
CA VAL A 163 5.81 -7.80 -21.51
C VAL A 163 5.64 -8.73 -20.30
N VAL A 164 4.99 -8.22 -19.25
CA VAL A 164 4.63 -8.99 -18.07
C VAL A 164 3.17 -8.78 -17.72
N ASP A 165 2.57 -9.82 -17.15
CA ASP A 165 1.25 -9.78 -16.56
C ASP A 165 1.32 -10.43 -15.18
N PHE A 166 0.46 -9.98 -14.27
CA PHE A 166 0.41 -10.44 -12.88
C PHE A 166 -1.02 -10.84 -12.50
N PRO A 167 -1.48 -12.01 -12.97
CA PRO A 167 -2.86 -12.45 -12.79
C PRO A 167 -3.22 -12.70 -11.32
N GLY A 168 -2.28 -13.15 -10.48
CA GLY A 168 -2.54 -13.40 -9.06
C GLY A 168 -2.86 -12.13 -8.27
N VAL A 169 -2.33 -10.98 -8.69
CA VAL A 169 -2.61 -9.67 -8.08
C VAL A 169 -3.93 -9.10 -8.59
N THR A 170 -4.17 -9.17 -9.90
CA THR A 170 -5.36 -8.56 -10.51
C THR A 170 -6.64 -9.36 -10.26
N GLY A 171 -6.53 -10.67 -10.01
CA GLY A 171 -7.63 -11.59 -9.73
C GLY A 171 -8.69 -11.67 -10.84
N PRO A 172 -9.57 -12.69 -10.83
CA PRO A 172 -10.83 -12.56 -11.54
C PRO A 172 -11.65 -11.41 -10.91
N PRO A 173 -12.45 -10.67 -11.70
CA PRO A 173 -13.32 -9.65 -11.14
C PRO A 173 -14.28 -10.37 -10.19
N LYS A 174 -14.49 -9.83 -8.99
CA LYS A 174 -15.47 -10.36 -8.05
C LYS A 174 -16.82 -10.45 -8.80
N ALA A 175 -17.37 -11.66 -8.90
CA ALA A 175 -18.74 -11.88 -9.38
C ALA A 175 -19.74 -11.32 -8.36
#